data_AF-A0P0N5-F1
#
_entry.id   AF-A0P0N5-F1
#
_cell.length_a   1.000
_cell.length_b   1.000
_cell.length_c   1.000
_cell.angle_alpha   90.00
_cell.angle_beta   90.00
_cell.angle_gamma   90.00
#
_symmetry.space_group_name_H-M   'P 1'
#
loop_
_entity.id
_entity.type
_entity.pdbx_description
1 polymer ?
#
loop_
_entity_poly.entity_id
_entity_poly.type
_entity_poly.pdbx_seq_one_letter_code
_entity_poly.pdbx_strand_id
1 'polypeptide(L)'
;MTMEKKQASGEGPDRNFGMTDLDDRLCAKGGGYLKRQIANDLAAKASQIEMKMKNGLNREEFQQAKIVHKALVAACDVINRY
;
A
#
# COMPACT_ATOMS: atom_id res chain seq x y z
N MET A 1 -49.51 -16.38 25.57
CA MET A 1 -48.88 -15.97 24.30
C MET A 1 -47.56 -15.30 24.61
N THR A 2 -46.58 -15.61 23.79
CA THR A 2 -45.16 -15.77 24.13
C THR A 2 -44.43 -14.44 24.26
N MET A 3 -43.56 -14.34 25.27
CA MET A 3 -42.53 -13.31 25.36
C MET A 3 -41.41 -13.68 24.38
N GLU A 4 -41.14 -12.85 23.38
CA GLU A 4 -39.93 -12.97 22.56
C GLU A 4 -38.84 -12.03 23.09
N LYS A 5 -37.85 -12.64 23.75
CA LYS A 5 -36.49 -12.14 23.92
C LYS A 5 -35.62 -12.68 22.77
N LYS A 6 -34.50 -11.98 22.54
CA LYS A 6 -33.34 -12.32 21.69
C LYS A 6 -33.52 -11.87 20.23
N GLN A 7 -32.52 -11.28 19.58
CA GLN A 7 -31.08 -11.40 19.77
C GLN A 7 -30.41 -10.13 19.24
N ALA A 8 -29.42 -9.61 19.99
CA ALA A 8 -28.48 -8.66 19.45
C ALA A 8 -27.71 -9.36 18.32
N SER A 9 -27.93 -8.92 17.09
CA SER A 9 -27.09 -9.28 15.95
C SER A 9 -25.71 -8.66 16.20
N GLY A 10 -24.81 -9.47 16.76
CA GLY A 10 -23.39 -9.15 16.77
C GLY A 10 -22.90 -9.21 15.33
N GLU A 11 -22.90 -8.06 14.65
CA GLU A 11 -22.02 -7.82 13.50
C GLU A 11 -20.61 -7.65 14.06
N GLY A 12 -19.97 -8.78 14.38
CA GLY A 12 -18.52 -8.82 14.49
C GLY A 12 -17.94 -8.51 13.11
N PRO A 13 -16.80 -7.79 13.02
CA PRO A 13 -16.22 -7.49 11.72
C PRO A 13 -15.82 -8.80 11.06
N ASP A 14 -16.42 -9.09 9.90
CA ASP A 14 -15.91 -10.05 8.93
C ASP A 14 -14.49 -9.63 8.54
N ARG A 15 -13.52 -9.98 9.37
CA ARG A 15 -12.10 -9.83 9.04
C ARG A 15 -11.80 -10.91 8.01
N ASN A 16 -11.92 -10.54 6.74
CA ASN A 16 -11.32 -11.28 5.64
C ASN A 16 -9.85 -11.52 5.97
N PHE A 17 -9.51 -12.77 6.32
CA PHE A 17 -8.16 -13.15 6.68
C PHE A 17 -7.26 -12.97 5.43
N GLY A 18 -6.45 -11.91 5.43
CA GLY A 18 -5.59 -11.54 4.28
C GLY A 18 -5.83 -10.14 3.71
N MET A 19 -6.86 -9.42 4.15
CA MET A 19 -6.98 -7.98 3.91
C MET A 19 -6.35 -7.20 5.05
N THR A 20 -5.51 -6.24 4.69
CA THR A 20 -4.90 -5.26 5.58
C THR A 20 -5.72 -3.98 5.58
N ASP A 21 -5.53 -3.14 6.60
CA ASP A 21 -6.15 -1.81 6.66
C ASP A 21 -5.85 -0.95 5.41
N LEU A 22 -4.73 -1.21 4.73
CA LEU A 22 -4.42 -0.55 3.46
C LEU A 22 -5.36 -1.00 2.35
N ASP A 23 -5.65 -2.30 2.28
CA ASP A 23 -6.53 -2.89 1.27
C ASP A 23 -7.96 -2.35 1.42
N ASP A 24 -8.47 -2.28 2.65
CA ASP A 24 -9.78 -1.68 2.95
C ASP A 24 -9.87 -0.22 2.49
N ARG A 25 -8.80 0.57 2.72
CA ARG A 25 -8.73 1.98 2.32
C ARG A 25 -8.62 2.16 0.81
N LEU A 26 -7.96 1.24 0.12
CA LEU A 26 -7.84 1.26 -1.35
C LEU A 26 -9.16 0.85 -2.03
N CYS A 27 -9.93 -0.06 -1.42
CA CYS A 27 -11.24 -0.48 -1.93
C CYS A 27 -12.40 0.46 -1.54
N ALA A 28 -12.22 1.32 -0.52
CA ALA A 28 -13.23 2.27 -0.07
C ALA A 28 -13.55 3.38 -1.09
N LYS A 29 -14.67 4.08 -0.89
CA LYS A 29 -15.06 5.25 -1.68
C LYS A 29 -14.01 6.36 -1.52
N GLY A 30 -13.28 6.69 -2.59
CA GLY A 30 -12.14 7.61 -2.56
C GLY A 30 -10.77 6.91 -2.62
N GLY A 31 -10.74 5.58 -2.56
CA GLY A 31 -9.54 4.76 -2.69
C GLY A 31 -8.78 4.97 -4.01
N GLY A 32 -9.47 5.31 -5.10
CA GLY A 32 -8.82 5.68 -6.36
C GLY A 32 -7.93 6.93 -6.27
N TYR A 33 -8.31 7.92 -5.46
CA TYR A 33 -7.46 9.10 -5.21
C TYR A 33 -6.26 8.72 -4.34
N LEU A 34 -6.49 7.95 -3.28
CA LEU A 34 -5.44 7.44 -2.40
C LEU A 34 -4.42 6.58 -3.17
N LYS A 35 -4.89 5.68 -4.04
CA LYS A 35 -4.09 4.87 -4.94
C LYS A 35 -3.18 5.74 -5.81
N ARG A 36 -3.76 6.77 -6.46
CA ARG A 36 -2.99 7.71 -7.28
C ARG A 36 -1.95 8.46 -6.44
N GLN A 37 -2.31 8.90 -5.23
CA GLN A 37 -1.38 9.60 -4.34
C GLN A 37 -0.21 8.70 -3.95
N ILE A 38 -0.48 7.49 -3.47
CA ILE A 38 0.55 6.52 -3.07
C ILE A 38 1.45 6.15 -4.26
N ALA A 39 0.86 5.88 -5.44
CA ALA A 39 1.63 5.57 -6.65
C ALA A 39 2.56 6.74 -7.05
N ASN A 40 2.06 7.97 -7.01
CA ASN A 40 2.86 9.16 -7.29
C ASN A 40 4.01 9.35 -6.28
N ASP A 41 3.75 9.16 -4.99
CA ASP A 41 4.77 9.29 -3.95
C ASP A 41 5.87 8.22 -4.09
N LEU A 42 5.48 6.97 -4.39
CA LEU A 42 6.41 5.87 -4.65
C LEU A 42 7.26 6.14 -5.90
N ALA A 43 6.65 6.60 -6.99
CA ALA A 43 7.34 6.95 -8.23
C ALA A 43 8.32 8.12 -8.03
N ALA A 44 7.91 9.16 -7.30
CA ALA A 44 8.77 10.29 -6.98
C ALA A 44 10.00 9.87 -6.16
N LYS A 45 9.80 9.02 -5.15
CA LYS A 45 10.92 8.47 -4.36
C LYS A 45 11.83 7.58 -5.19
N ALA A 46 11.29 6.73 -6.07
CA ALA A 46 12.08 5.91 -6.97
C ALA A 46 12.97 6.78 -7.88
N SER A 47 12.40 7.82 -8.48
CA SER A 47 13.12 8.79 -9.30
C SER A 47 14.25 9.49 -8.52
N GLN A 48 14.02 9.88 -7.27
CA GLN A 48 15.07 10.47 -6.42
C GLN A 48 16.23 9.51 -6.15
N ILE A 49 15.94 8.22 -5.89
CA ILE A 49 16.98 7.22 -5.70
C ILE A 49 17.74 6.96 -7.01
N GLU A 50 17.04 6.91 -8.14
CA GLU A 50 17.65 6.76 -9.46
C GLU A 50 18.62 7.93 -9.76
N MET A 51 18.22 9.16 -9.46
CA MET A 51 19.10 10.33 -9.59
C MET A 51 20.34 10.22 -8.70
N LYS A 52 20.20 9.78 -7.44
CA LYS A 52 21.34 9.53 -6.55
C LYS A 52 22.29 8.50 -7.15
N MET A 53 21.77 7.41 -7.70
CA MET A 53 22.58 6.38 -8.37
C MET A 53 23.35 6.93 -9.58
N LYS A 54 22.76 7.87 -10.34
CA LYS A 54 23.42 8.54 -11.48
C LYS A 54 24.49 9.54 -11.06
N ASN A 55 24.38 10.13 -9.87
CA ASN A 55 25.29 11.16 -9.36
C ASN A 55 26.60 10.62 -8.76
N GLY A 56 26.85 9.31 -8.84
CA GLY A 56 28.12 8.72 -8.41
C GLY A 56 28.16 8.37 -6.94
N LEU A 57 27.38 7.36 -6.55
CA LEU A 57 27.46 6.73 -5.22
C LEU A 57 28.68 5.82 -5.10
N ASN A 58 29.15 5.60 -3.88
CA ASN A 58 30.12 4.54 -3.63
C ASN A 58 29.47 3.15 -3.83
N ARG A 59 30.27 2.08 -3.86
CA ARG A 59 29.79 0.73 -4.17
C ARG A 59 28.68 0.25 -3.21
N GLU A 60 28.83 0.50 -1.92
CA GLU A 60 27.90 0.04 -0.89
C GLU A 60 26.58 0.80 -0.99
N GLU A 61 26.67 2.13 -1.07
CA GLU A 61 25.53 3.03 -1.27
C GLU A 61 24.78 2.71 -2.56
N PHE A 62 25.49 2.39 -3.64
CA PHE A 62 24.86 2.00 -4.90
C PHE A 62 24.08 0.69 -4.78
N GLN A 63 24.61 -0.32 -4.09
CA GLN A 63 23.89 -1.58 -3.87
C GLN A 63 22.65 -1.36 -3.01
N GLN A 64 22.76 -0.57 -1.95
CA GLN A 64 21.62 -0.22 -1.11
C GLN A 64 20.57 0.56 -1.90
N ALA A 65 20.97 1.59 -2.65
CA ALA A 65 20.10 2.38 -3.51
C ALA A 65 19.40 1.50 -4.54
N LYS A 66 20.11 0.53 -5.14
CA LYS A 66 19.53 -0.42 -6.10
C LYS A 66 18.44 -1.30 -5.48
N ILE A 67 18.65 -1.78 -4.25
CA ILE A 67 17.65 -2.59 -3.51
C ILE A 67 16.42 -1.73 -3.22
N VAL A 68 16.62 -0.52 -2.68
CA VAL A 68 15.54 0.41 -2.35
C VAL A 68 14.75 0.80 -3.60
N HIS A 69 15.43 1.15 -4.70
CA HIS A 69 14.81 1.49 -5.97
C HIS A 69 13.91 0.34 -6.48
N LYS A 70 14.42 -0.90 -6.47
CA LYS A 70 13.62 -2.07 -6.86
C LYS A 70 12.39 -2.27 -5.98
N ALA A 71 12.53 -2.11 -4.67
CA ALA A 71 11.41 -2.23 -3.74
C ALA A 71 10.34 -1.16 -3.98
N LEU A 72 10.75 0.09 -4.24
CA LEU A 72 9.82 1.20 -4.54
C LEU A 72 9.05 0.96 -5.85
N VAL A 73 9.74 0.50 -6.90
CA VAL A 73 9.11 0.15 -8.18
C VAL A 73 8.11 -0.99 -7.99
N ALA A 74 8.50 -2.06 -7.30
CA ALA A 74 7.61 -3.19 -7.03
C ALA A 74 6.38 -2.78 -6.20
N ALA A 75 6.55 -1.93 -5.19
CA ALA A 75 5.44 -1.40 -4.41
C ALA A 75 4.49 -0.55 -5.28
N CYS A 76 5.04 0.29 -6.16
CA CYS A 76 4.24 1.09 -7.08
C CYS A 76 3.41 0.20 -8.03
N ASP A 77 4.00 -0.88 -8.55
CA ASP A 77 3.32 -1.85 -9.38
C ASP A 77 2.17 -2.56 -8.63
N VAL A 78 2.38 -2.94 -7.37
CA VAL A 78 1.32 -3.55 -6.53
C VAL A 78 0.15 -2.58 -6.37
N ILE A 79 0.41 -1.33 -6.04
CA ILE A 79 -0.63 -0.30 -5.88
C ILE A 79 -1.36 -0.05 -7.20
N ASN A 80 -0.65 -0.05 -8.34
CA ASN A 80 -1.26 0.15 -9.66
C ASN A 80 -2.16 -1.02 -10.10
N ARG A 81 -1.92 -2.24 -9.62
CA ARG A 81 -2.72 -3.44 -9.93
C ARG A 81 -3.96 -3.61 -9.06
N TYR A 82 -4.01 -2.95 -7.91
CA TYR A 82 -5.15 -2.93 -6.98
C TYR A 82 -6.41 -2.33 -7.61
#